data_AF-A0A9E5SV29-F1
#
_entry.id   AF-A0A9E5SV29-F1
#
_cell.length_a   1.000
_cell.length_b   1.000
_cell.length_c   1.000
_cell.angle_alpha   90.00
_cell.angle_beta   90.00
_cell.angle_gamma   90.00
#
_symmetry.space_group_name_H-M   'P 1'
#
loop_
_entity.id
_entity.type
_entity.pdbx_description
1 polymer ?
#
loop_
_entity_poly.entity_id
_entity_poly.type
_entity_poly.pdbx_seq_one_letter_code
_entity_poly.pdbx_strand_id
1 'polypeptide(L)'
;MEPVRGVVIEGSGAHSISGYSYYLLPDIQPHDITNPLIEEKADVLVPTAMGLRETQMHRSTVTVTPLLMSSGKSYSKVDPNNTETFDREPGDISGPFALGLAAEENYGDTNIRLAWYGSDMMILDQVDEIVSGSNTDLFVNTLGWMCEKESSINVRPKSTLRAYLTLPTTFKNVMVAVITAVLPAAALIAGSVVYVRRRLKK
;
A
#
# COMPACT_ATOMS: atom_id res chain seq x y z
N MET A 1 -6.79 -11.61 -16.79
CA MET A 1 -5.80 -10.83 -16.01
C MET A 1 -4.44 -11.12 -16.62
N GLU A 2 -3.62 -10.09 -16.81
CA GLU A 2 -2.29 -10.22 -17.40
C GLU A 2 -1.21 -9.56 -16.53
N PRO A 3 -0.03 -10.18 -16.41
CA PRO A 3 1.10 -9.59 -15.71
C PRO A 3 1.77 -8.51 -16.56
N VAL A 4 2.18 -7.43 -15.92
CA VAL A 4 3.03 -6.39 -16.49
C VAL A 4 4.47 -6.70 -16.14
N ARG A 5 5.32 -6.79 -17.17
CA ARG A 5 6.75 -7.07 -17.01
C ARG A 5 7.44 -5.99 -16.17
N GLY A 6 8.18 -6.44 -15.16
CA GLY A 6 9.01 -5.59 -14.30
C GLY A 6 8.54 -5.62 -12.85
N VAL A 7 9.13 -4.75 -12.03
CA VAL A 7 8.74 -4.53 -10.63
C VAL A 7 8.12 -3.15 -10.52
N VAL A 8 6.96 -3.04 -9.87
CA VAL A 8 6.30 -1.75 -9.66
C VAL A 8 7.08 -0.95 -8.64
N ILE A 9 7.40 0.29 -9.01
CA ILE A 9 8.04 1.29 -8.18
C ILE A 9 7.07 2.44 -7.98
N GLU A 10 6.94 2.91 -6.75
CA GLU A 10 6.11 4.05 -6.41
C GLU A 10 6.82 5.39 -6.58
N GLY A 11 6.23 6.25 -7.42
CA GLY A 11 6.61 7.64 -7.57
C GLY A 11 5.93 8.56 -6.54
N SER A 12 4.97 8.04 -5.75
CA SER A 12 4.33 8.77 -4.66
C SER A 12 4.89 8.34 -3.32
N GLY A 13 5.45 9.30 -2.56
CA GLY A 13 5.88 9.05 -1.19
C GLY A 13 4.73 8.73 -0.22
N ALA A 14 3.48 8.95 -0.60
CA ALA A 14 2.32 8.55 0.22
C ALA A 14 1.98 7.06 0.08
N HIS A 15 2.42 6.43 -1.02
CA HIS A 15 2.08 5.05 -1.37
C HIS A 15 3.29 4.11 -1.22
N SER A 16 4.28 4.50 -0.44
CA SER A 16 5.47 3.67 -0.20
C SER A 16 6.04 3.89 1.19
N ILE A 17 6.64 2.83 1.74
CA ILE A 17 7.39 2.90 2.99
C ILE A 17 8.61 3.81 2.80
N SER A 18 8.89 4.64 3.81
CA SER A 18 10.06 5.51 3.84
C SER A 18 11.36 4.79 3.43
N GLY A 19 11.96 5.26 2.35
CA GLY A 19 13.28 4.78 1.87
C GLY A 19 13.21 3.55 0.97
N TYR A 20 12.02 3.00 0.74
CA TYR A 20 11.81 1.79 -0.05
C TYR A 20 10.64 1.99 -1.02
N SER A 21 10.91 2.58 -2.19
CA SER A 21 9.89 2.85 -3.22
C SER A 21 9.29 1.58 -3.85
N TYR A 22 9.91 0.42 -3.65
CA TYR A 22 9.41 -0.90 -4.03
C TYR A 22 8.65 -1.62 -2.90
N TYR A 23 8.42 -0.96 -1.75
CA TYR A 23 7.52 -1.43 -0.69
C TYR A 23 6.25 -0.59 -0.72
N LEU A 24 5.24 -1.09 -1.45
CA LEU A 24 4.08 -0.31 -1.84
C LEU A 24 3.00 -0.35 -0.76
N LEU A 25 2.39 0.79 -0.51
CA LEU A 25 1.17 1.00 0.27
C LEU A 25 0.05 1.37 -0.73
N PRO A 26 -0.61 0.38 -1.36
CA PRO A 26 -1.62 0.64 -2.38
C PRO A 26 -2.90 1.25 -1.81
N ASP A 27 -3.66 1.90 -2.70
CA ASP A 27 -5.05 2.24 -2.47
C ASP A 27 -5.89 0.95 -2.47
N ILE A 28 -6.46 0.63 -1.31
CA ILE A 28 -7.38 -0.51 -1.15
C ILE A 28 -8.72 -0.16 -1.81
N GLN A 29 -9.14 -0.98 -2.77
CA GLN A 29 -10.39 -0.79 -3.51
C GLN A 29 -11.55 -1.54 -2.82
N PRO A 30 -12.80 -1.04 -2.90
CA PRO A 30 -13.96 -1.70 -2.29
C PRO A 30 -14.25 -3.08 -2.90
N HIS A 31 -14.37 -4.09 -2.04
CA HIS A 31 -14.72 -5.47 -2.36
C HIS A 31 -15.03 -6.22 -1.06
N ASP A 32 -15.80 -7.30 -1.09
CA ASP A 32 -16.11 -8.08 0.12
C ASP A 32 -14.86 -8.54 0.90
N ILE A 33 -13.78 -8.81 0.17
CA ILE A 33 -12.46 -9.17 0.72
C ILE A 33 -11.83 -8.00 1.52
N THR A 34 -11.96 -6.78 1.00
CA THR A 34 -11.18 -5.61 1.42
C THR A 34 -11.97 -4.61 2.26
N ASN A 35 -13.30 -4.63 2.21
CA ASN A 35 -14.17 -3.74 2.98
C ASN A 35 -13.84 -3.75 4.49
N PRO A 36 -13.61 -4.90 5.15
CA PRO A 36 -13.20 -4.90 6.56
C PRO A 36 -11.89 -4.12 6.80
N LEU A 37 -10.92 -4.22 5.88
CA LEU A 37 -9.65 -3.48 6.00
C LEU A 37 -9.86 -1.97 5.82
N ILE A 38 -10.73 -1.57 4.88
CA ILE A 38 -11.07 -0.15 4.66
C ILE A 38 -11.76 0.44 5.88
N GLU A 39 -12.73 -0.27 6.47
CA GLU A 39 -13.44 0.16 7.68
C GLU A 39 -12.50 0.33 8.87
N GLU A 40 -11.54 -0.57 9.01
CA GLU A 40 -10.51 -0.52 10.05
C GLU A 40 -9.40 0.50 9.79
N LYS A 41 -9.37 1.12 8.61
CA LYS A 41 -8.27 1.97 8.14
C LYS A 41 -6.92 1.24 8.21
N ALA A 42 -6.94 -0.03 7.88
CA ALA A 42 -5.77 -0.88 7.79
C ALA A 42 -4.96 -0.53 6.54
N ASP A 43 -3.65 -0.62 6.65
CA ASP A 43 -2.73 -0.57 5.52
C ASP A 43 -2.46 -1.99 5.01
N VAL A 44 -2.20 -2.14 3.72
CA VAL A 44 -1.68 -3.37 3.12
C VAL A 44 -0.28 -3.06 2.60
N LEU A 45 0.67 -3.96 2.82
CA LEU A 45 2.04 -3.78 2.33
C LEU A 45 2.33 -4.78 1.22
N VAL A 46 2.73 -4.28 0.06
CA VAL A 46 3.01 -5.09 -1.14
C VAL A 46 4.46 -4.87 -1.58
N PRO A 47 5.42 -5.65 -1.06
CA PRO A 47 6.82 -5.58 -1.47
C PRO A 47 7.06 -6.13 -2.88
N THR A 48 7.95 -5.50 -3.66
CA THR A 48 8.50 -6.04 -4.91
C THR A 48 7.42 -6.58 -5.85
N ALA A 49 6.34 -5.82 -6.00
CA ALA A 49 5.16 -6.29 -6.70
C ALA A 49 5.37 -6.33 -8.22
N MET A 50 4.83 -7.35 -8.86
CA MET A 50 4.51 -7.30 -10.28
C MET A 50 3.19 -6.55 -10.49
N GLY A 51 3.14 -5.70 -11.50
CA GLY A 51 1.90 -5.01 -11.87
C GLY A 51 0.94 -5.96 -12.58
N LEU A 52 -0.35 -5.82 -12.36
CA LEU A 52 -1.40 -6.58 -13.02
C LEU A 52 -2.31 -5.63 -13.81
N ARG A 53 -2.83 -6.14 -14.93
CA ARG A 53 -3.87 -5.48 -15.72
C ARG A 53 -5.00 -6.45 -16.02
N GLU A 54 -6.18 -5.91 -16.21
CA GLU A 54 -7.28 -6.66 -16.79
C GLU A 54 -6.98 -6.95 -18.27
N THR A 55 -7.21 -8.19 -18.70
CA THR A 55 -6.99 -8.58 -20.09
C THR A 55 -8.21 -8.16 -20.90
N GLN A 56 -8.03 -7.62 -22.11
CA GLN A 56 -9.15 -7.18 -22.95
C GLN A 56 -10.02 -8.32 -23.50
N MET A 57 -9.54 -9.57 -23.42
CA MET A 57 -10.28 -10.76 -23.86
C MET A 57 -10.52 -11.71 -22.69
N HIS A 58 -11.71 -11.63 -22.11
CA HIS A 58 -12.30 -12.66 -21.27
C HIS A 58 -13.78 -12.83 -21.63
N ARG A 59 -14.42 -13.88 -21.10
CA ARG A 59 -15.86 -14.08 -21.27
C ARG A 59 -16.62 -12.93 -20.62
N SER A 60 -17.72 -12.48 -21.22
CA SER A 60 -18.57 -11.41 -20.68
C SER A 60 -19.25 -11.76 -19.35
N THR A 61 -19.25 -13.04 -18.98
CA THR A 61 -19.75 -13.57 -17.70
C THR A 61 -18.74 -13.41 -16.56
N VAL A 62 -17.47 -13.12 -16.87
CA VAL A 62 -16.41 -12.90 -15.88
C VAL A 62 -16.39 -11.43 -15.50
N THR A 63 -16.49 -11.15 -14.20
CA THR A 63 -16.27 -9.82 -13.63
C THR A 63 -14.88 -9.80 -13.00
N VAL A 64 -14.06 -8.81 -13.35
CA VAL A 64 -12.73 -8.60 -12.75
C VAL A 64 -12.76 -7.30 -11.95
N THR A 65 -12.34 -7.38 -10.69
CA THR A 65 -12.35 -6.25 -9.76
C THR A 65 -10.95 -6.05 -9.19
N PRO A 66 -10.33 -4.86 -9.33
CA PRO A 66 -9.10 -4.55 -8.63
C PRO A 66 -9.35 -4.48 -7.13
N LEU A 67 -8.46 -5.09 -6.34
CA LEU A 67 -8.48 -5.07 -4.87
C LEU A 67 -7.48 -4.07 -4.31
N LEU A 68 -6.32 -3.96 -4.95
CA LEU A 68 -5.21 -3.10 -4.53
C LEU A 68 -4.69 -2.36 -5.76
N MET A 69 -4.56 -1.04 -5.67
CA MET A 69 -4.09 -0.20 -6.77
C MET A 69 -2.86 0.60 -6.35
N SER A 70 -1.83 0.59 -7.20
CA SER A 70 -0.74 1.56 -7.08
C SER A 70 -1.21 2.95 -7.49
N SER A 71 -0.49 3.99 -7.11
CA SER A 71 -0.77 5.37 -7.47
C SER A 71 -0.59 5.64 -8.97
N GLY A 72 -1.20 6.71 -9.48
CA GLY A 72 -0.99 7.18 -10.86
C GLY A 72 0.43 7.67 -11.16
N LYS A 73 1.30 7.81 -10.15
CA LYS A 73 2.73 8.15 -10.31
C LYS A 73 3.63 6.92 -10.35
N SER A 74 3.06 5.73 -10.15
CA SER A 74 3.81 4.47 -10.22
C SER A 74 4.26 4.16 -11.65
N TYR A 75 5.27 3.32 -11.75
CA TYR A 75 5.75 2.77 -13.00
C TYR A 75 6.32 1.37 -12.75
N SER A 76 6.28 0.51 -13.76
CA SER A 76 6.93 -0.80 -13.70
C SER A 76 8.34 -0.66 -14.24
N LYS A 77 9.32 -0.84 -13.36
CA LYS A 77 10.73 -0.82 -13.70
C LYS A 77 11.09 -2.14 -14.36
N VAL A 78 11.42 -2.05 -15.64
CA VAL A 78 11.51 -3.20 -16.54
C VAL A 78 12.77 -4.04 -16.28
N ASP A 79 13.88 -3.37 -15.97
CA ASP A 79 15.18 -4.00 -15.73
C ASP A 79 15.71 -3.62 -14.33
N PRO A 80 15.09 -4.15 -13.26
CA PRO A 80 15.42 -3.76 -11.89
C PRO A 80 16.80 -4.25 -11.43
N ASN A 81 17.43 -5.19 -12.15
CA ASN A 81 18.71 -5.79 -11.77
C ASN A 81 19.92 -5.08 -12.41
N ASN A 82 19.71 -4.27 -13.45
CA ASN A 82 20.76 -3.63 -14.23
C ASN A 82 20.66 -2.10 -14.15
N THR A 83 20.34 -1.60 -12.96
CA THR A 83 20.12 -0.18 -12.71
C THR A 83 20.78 0.21 -11.39
N GLU A 84 21.37 1.40 -11.35
CA GLU A 84 22.02 1.91 -10.13
C GLU A 84 21.01 2.57 -9.19
N THR A 85 19.88 3.04 -9.73
CA THR A 85 18.81 3.72 -8.97
C THR A 85 17.43 3.21 -9.36
N PHE A 86 16.48 3.32 -8.43
CA PHE A 86 15.05 3.13 -8.73
C PHE A 86 14.43 4.43 -9.21
N ASP A 87 15.14 5.20 -10.04
CA ASP A 87 14.55 6.31 -10.78
C ASP A 87 13.94 5.79 -12.08
N ARG A 88 12.97 6.54 -12.59
CA ARG A 88 12.26 6.18 -13.81
C ARG A 88 13.14 6.38 -15.03
N GLU A 89 13.18 5.38 -15.91
CA GLU A 89 14.00 5.38 -17.12
C GLU A 89 13.15 5.29 -18.40
N PRO A 90 13.69 5.69 -19.57
CA PRO A 90 13.06 5.42 -20.86
C PRO A 90 12.88 3.91 -21.07
N GLY A 91 11.64 3.49 -21.33
CA GLY A 91 11.29 2.07 -21.50
C GLY A 91 10.53 1.47 -20.31
N ASP A 92 10.50 2.17 -19.16
CA ASP A 92 9.64 1.80 -18.04
C ASP A 92 8.17 2.05 -18.37
N ILE A 93 7.30 1.19 -17.85
CA ILE A 93 5.88 1.17 -18.18
C ILE A 93 5.14 2.05 -17.17
N SER A 94 4.33 3.01 -17.65
CA SER A 94 3.54 3.86 -16.76
C SER A 94 2.41 3.07 -16.09
N GLY A 95 2.22 3.33 -14.80
CA GLY A 95 1.03 2.91 -14.07
C GLY A 95 -0.19 3.82 -14.31
N PRO A 96 -1.23 3.70 -13.48
CA PRO A 96 -1.32 2.81 -12.33
C PRO A 96 -1.45 1.33 -12.74
N PHE A 97 -1.14 0.44 -11.80
CA PHE A 97 -1.30 -1.01 -11.91
C PHE A 97 -2.17 -1.53 -10.77
N ALA A 98 -2.92 -2.60 -11.05
CA ALA A 98 -3.47 -3.41 -9.99
C ALA A 98 -2.32 -4.23 -9.36
N LEU A 99 -2.29 -4.31 -8.04
CA LEU A 99 -1.38 -5.18 -7.28
C LEU A 99 -2.11 -6.41 -6.72
N GLY A 100 -3.45 -6.38 -6.77
CA GLY A 100 -4.34 -7.48 -6.43
C GLY A 100 -5.61 -7.37 -7.28
N LEU A 101 -6.07 -8.48 -7.84
CA LEU A 101 -7.30 -8.59 -8.62
C LEU A 101 -8.14 -9.76 -8.12
N ALA A 102 -9.45 -9.59 -8.05
CA ALA A 102 -10.42 -10.67 -7.93
C ALA A 102 -11.11 -10.88 -9.28
N ALA A 103 -11.40 -12.13 -9.63
CA ALA A 103 -12.31 -12.46 -10.72
C ALA A 103 -13.39 -13.42 -10.23
N GLU A 104 -14.60 -13.18 -10.69
CA GLU A 104 -15.77 -13.96 -10.34
C GLU A 104 -16.58 -14.28 -11.60
N GLU A 105 -17.08 -15.50 -11.69
CA GLU A 105 -17.99 -15.94 -12.73
C GLU A 105 -19.04 -16.89 -12.17
N ASN A 106 -20.31 -16.54 -12.37
CA ASN A 106 -21.43 -17.43 -12.07
C ASN A 106 -21.72 -18.31 -13.30
N TYR A 107 -21.53 -19.62 -13.15
CA TYR A 107 -21.82 -20.60 -14.19
C TYR A 107 -22.79 -21.65 -13.66
N GLY A 108 -24.08 -21.49 -13.99
CA GLY A 108 -25.14 -22.32 -13.41
C GLY A 108 -25.26 -22.08 -11.91
N ASP A 109 -25.21 -23.16 -11.13
CA ASP A 109 -25.25 -23.13 -9.65
C ASP A 109 -23.85 -23.06 -9.02
N THR A 110 -22.79 -22.86 -9.81
CA THR A 110 -21.41 -22.78 -9.32
C THR A 110 -20.87 -21.36 -9.48
N ASN A 111 -20.33 -20.81 -8.40
CA ASN A 111 -19.59 -19.57 -8.43
C ASN A 111 -18.10 -19.86 -8.49
N ILE A 112 -17.44 -19.40 -9.55
CA ILE A 112 -16.00 -19.58 -9.77
C ILE A 112 -15.31 -18.29 -9.35
N ARG A 113 -14.48 -18.38 -8.31
CA ARG A 113 -13.77 -17.24 -7.72
C ARG A 113 -12.26 -17.43 -7.80
N LEU A 114 -11.54 -16.38 -8.19
CA LEU A 114 -10.09 -16.34 -8.28
C LEU A 114 -9.58 -15.02 -7.69
N ALA A 115 -8.49 -15.06 -6.95
CA ALA A 115 -7.73 -13.88 -6.55
C ALA A 115 -6.28 -14.00 -7.00
N TRP A 116 -5.71 -12.92 -7.52
CA TRP A 116 -4.31 -12.84 -7.94
C TRP A 116 -3.65 -11.61 -7.32
N TYR A 117 -2.62 -11.85 -6.51
CA TYR A 117 -1.74 -10.82 -5.94
C TYR A 117 -0.38 -10.80 -6.66
N GLY A 118 0.14 -9.59 -6.88
CA GLY A 118 1.39 -9.36 -7.60
C GLY A 118 2.67 -9.62 -6.78
N SER A 119 2.56 -10.03 -5.51
CA SER A 119 3.69 -10.26 -4.62
C SER A 119 3.41 -11.42 -3.67
N ASP A 120 4.33 -12.38 -3.62
CA ASP A 120 4.36 -13.46 -2.63
C ASP A 120 4.91 -12.98 -1.28
N MET A 121 5.72 -11.92 -1.26
CA MET A 121 6.29 -11.38 -0.03
C MET A 121 5.23 -10.84 0.95
N MET A 122 4.03 -10.55 0.47
CA MET A 122 2.91 -10.07 1.30
C MET A 122 2.59 -11.00 2.47
N ILE A 123 2.79 -12.31 2.32
CA ILE A 123 2.42 -13.32 3.33
C ILE A 123 3.57 -13.64 4.30
N LEU A 124 4.72 -12.98 4.18
CA LEU A 124 5.84 -13.17 5.10
C LEU A 124 5.53 -12.48 6.44
N ASP A 125 5.75 -13.18 7.56
CA ASP A 125 5.51 -12.65 8.91
C ASP A 125 6.15 -11.27 9.14
N GLN A 126 7.38 -11.06 8.65
CA GLN A 126 8.10 -9.79 8.79
C GLN A 126 7.45 -8.63 8.04
N VAL A 127 6.78 -8.91 6.92
CA VAL A 127 6.07 -7.91 6.11
C VAL A 127 4.71 -7.61 6.73
N ASP A 128 4.01 -8.67 7.16
CA ASP A 128 2.71 -8.55 7.81
C ASP A 128 2.79 -7.82 9.16
N GLU A 129 3.89 -8.02 9.91
CA GLU A 129 4.16 -7.32 11.17
C GLU A 129 4.23 -5.79 10.98
N ILE A 130 4.75 -5.30 9.83
CA ILE A 130 4.82 -3.85 9.55
C ILE A 130 3.42 -3.23 9.48
N VAL A 131 2.45 -3.95 8.89
CA VAL A 131 1.05 -3.52 8.76
C VAL A 131 0.13 -4.13 9.81
N SER A 132 0.70 -4.54 10.95
CA SER A 132 -0.04 -5.02 12.11
C SER A 132 -0.99 -6.20 11.84
N GLY A 133 -0.61 -7.13 10.95
CA GLY A 133 -1.41 -8.33 10.65
C GLY A 133 -2.38 -8.18 9.48
N SER A 134 -2.43 -7.00 8.85
CA SER A 134 -3.44 -6.68 7.84
C SER A 134 -3.26 -7.47 6.53
N ASN A 135 -2.04 -7.89 6.19
CA ASN A 135 -1.84 -8.76 5.02
C ASN A 135 -2.39 -10.17 5.29
N THR A 136 -2.22 -10.69 6.51
CA THR A 136 -2.83 -11.97 6.93
C THR A 136 -4.35 -11.88 6.89
N ASP A 137 -4.94 -10.79 7.40
CA ASP A 137 -6.39 -10.60 7.36
C ASP A 137 -6.91 -10.52 5.91
N LEU A 138 -6.20 -9.82 5.02
CA LEU A 138 -6.52 -9.81 3.58
C LEU A 138 -6.53 -11.23 2.98
N PHE A 139 -5.52 -12.04 3.28
CA PHE A 139 -5.43 -13.41 2.78
C PHE A 139 -6.55 -14.30 3.31
N VAL A 140 -6.88 -14.19 4.60
CA VAL A 140 -7.98 -14.96 5.20
C VAL A 140 -9.34 -14.53 4.65
N ASN A 141 -9.57 -13.23 4.44
CA ASN A 141 -10.78 -12.72 3.81
C ASN A 141 -10.91 -13.22 2.37
N THR A 142 -9.80 -13.29 1.63
CA THR A 142 -9.76 -13.85 0.28
C THR A 142 -10.17 -15.32 0.27
N LEU A 143 -9.62 -16.14 1.16
CA LEU A 143 -10.01 -17.54 1.29
C LEU A 143 -11.47 -17.69 1.72
N GLY A 144 -11.96 -16.83 2.61
CA GLY A 144 -13.37 -16.80 3.02
C GLY A 144 -14.30 -16.53 1.83
N TRP A 145 -13.97 -15.51 1.03
CA TRP A 145 -14.68 -15.16 -0.19
C TRP A 145 -14.63 -16.29 -1.23
N MET A 146 -13.46 -16.88 -1.50
CA MET A 146 -13.33 -17.99 -2.45
C MET A 146 -14.10 -19.26 -2.03
N CYS A 147 -14.22 -19.52 -0.74
CA CYS A 147 -14.94 -20.67 -0.19
C CYS A 147 -16.44 -20.41 0.05
N GLU A 148 -16.99 -19.31 -0.46
CA GLU A 148 -18.40 -18.93 -0.31
C GLU A 148 -18.89 -18.94 1.15
N LYS A 149 -17.99 -18.64 2.11
CA LYS A 149 -18.42 -18.47 3.49
C LYS A 149 -19.15 -17.14 3.60
N GLU A 150 -20.48 -17.18 3.51
CA GLU A 150 -21.34 -16.02 3.78
C GLU A 150 -21.00 -15.42 5.14
N SER A 151 -20.68 -14.12 5.12
CA SER A 151 -20.50 -13.18 6.23
C SER A 151 -20.73 -13.72 7.64
N SER A 152 -19.75 -14.45 8.18
CA SER A 152 -19.48 -14.33 9.60
C SER A 152 -18.64 -13.08 9.74
N ILE A 153 -19.24 -11.98 10.20
CA ILE A 153 -18.52 -10.79 10.67
C ILE A 153 -17.60 -11.28 11.79
N ASN A 154 -16.38 -11.65 11.40
CA ASN A 154 -15.38 -12.19 12.31
C ASN A 154 -14.57 -10.99 12.77
N VAL A 155 -15.10 -10.28 13.77
CA VAL A 155 -14.33 -9.26 14.51
C VAL A 155 -13.22 -10.01 15.21
N ARG A 156 -12.07 -10.12 14.56
CA ARG A 156 -10.93 -10.83 15.12
C ARG A 156 -10.44 -10.00 16.32
N PRO A 157 -10.31 -10.60 17.52
CA PRO A 157 -9.80 -9.86 18.66
C PRO A 157 -8.38 -9.38 18.35
N LYS A 158 -8.19 -8.06 18.33
CA LYS A 158 -6.87 -7.46 18.09
C LYS A 158 -5.93 -7.91 19.20
N SER A 159 -4.79 -8.48 18.81
CA SER A 159 -3.71 -8.71 19.77
C SER A 159 -3.14 -7.33 20.16
N THR A 160 -3.17 -7.01 21.44
CA THR A 160 -2.62 -5.76 22.01
C THR A 160 -1.09 -5.72 22.02
N LEU A 161 -0.42 -6.68 21.36
CA LEU A 161 0.97 -6.98 21.65
C LEU A 161 2.01 -6.28 20.77
N ARG A 162 1.62 -5.51 19.74
CA ARG A 162 2.50 -4.57 19.02
C ARG A 162 1.73 -3.84 17.91
N ALA A 163 1.28 -2.62 18.16
CA ALA A 163 0.86 -1.73 17.07
C ALA A 163 2.14 -1.19 16.41
N TYR A 164 2.49 -1.69 15.23
CA TYR A 164 3.54 -1.09 14.43
C TYR A 164 2.97 0.11 13.69
N LEU A 165 3.68 1.23 13.80
CA LEU A 165 3.31 2.44 13.08
C LEU A 165 3.90 2.34 11.67
N THR A 166 3.08 2.00 10.69
CA THR A 166 3.47 2.11 9.27
C THR A 166 3.64 3.60 8.93
N LEU A 167 4.82 3.96 8.43
CA LEU A 167 5.18 5.35 8.14
C LEU A 167 5.40 5.55 6.63
N PRO A 168 4.44 6.19 5.93
CA PRO A 168 4.64 6.62 4.56
C PRO A 168 5.79 7.62 4.44
N THR A 169 6.48 7.61 3.30
CA THR A 169 7.58 8.55 2.99
C THR A 169 7.15 10.02 3.14
N THR A 170 5.93 10.38 2.74
CA THR A 170 5.41 11.75 2.87
C THR A 170 5.34 12.20 4.34
N PHE A 171 4.89 11.33 5.24
CA PHE A 171 4.79 11.66 6.66
C PHE A 171 6.17 11.89 7.28
N LYS A 172 7.15 11.05 6.95
CA LYS A 172 8.55 11.25 7.34
C LYS A 172 9.06 12.61 6.91
N ASN A 173 8.85 13.01 5.67
CA ASN A 173 9.37 14.28 5.15
C ASN A 173 8.81 15.48 5.93
N VAL A 174 7.52 15.44 6.28
CA VAL A 174 6.89 16.47 7.13
C VAL A 174 7.51 16.48 8.53
N MET A 175 7.66 15.32 9.17
CA MET A 175 8.27 15.24 10.51
C MET A 175 9.72 15.72 10.53
N VAL A 176 10.52 15.38 9.51
CA VAL A 176 11.90 15.88 9.38
C VAL A 176 11.91 17.40 9.28
N ALA A 177 11.04 18.01 8.46
CA ALA A 177 10.96 19.47 8.34
C ALA A 177 10.55 20.14 9.66
N VAL A 178 9.58 19.56 10.38
CA VAL A 178 9.14 20.08 11.69
C VAL A 178 10.28 20.03 12.70
N ILE A 179 10.97 18.91 12.81
CA ILE A 179 12.01 18.69 13.82
C ILE A 179 13.28 19.50 13.52
N THR A 180 13.67 19.61 12.26
CA THR A 180 14.96 20.23 11.87
C THR A 180 14.87 21.71 11.55
N ALA A 181 13.71 22.22 11.13
CA ALA A 181 13.54 23.63 10.77
C ALA A 181 12.56 24.35 11.70
N VAL A 182 11.33 23.84 11.84
CA VAL A 182 10.25 24.56 12.54
C VAL A 182 10.54 24.69 14.04
N LEU A 183 10.89 23.60 14.73
CA LEU A 183 11.18 23.63 16.16
C LEU A 183 12.42 24.48 16.50
N PRO A 184 13.57 24.35 15.80
CA PRO A 184 14.71 25.23 16.03
C PRO A 184 14.40 26.70 15.76
N ALA A 185 13.67 27.03 14.68
CA ALA A 185 13.27 28.40 14.38
C ALA A 185 12.36 28.97 15.48
N ALA A 186 11.39 28.21 15.97
CA ALA A 186 10.52 28.62 17.07
C ALA A 186 11.33 28.88 18.36
N ALA A 187 12.30 28.03 18.68
CA ALA A 187 13.19 28.22 19.82
C ALA A 187 14.07 29.48 19.68
N LEU A 188 14.61 29.75 18.49
CA LEU A 188 15.39 30.96 18.21
C LEU A 188 14.53 32.23 18.33
N ILE A 189 13.30 32.21 17.83
CA ILE A 189 12.35 33.33 17.95
C ILE A 189 12.02 33.58 19.43
N ALA A 190 11.65 32.53 20.17
CA ALA A 190 11.34 32.64 21.59
C ALA A 190 12.55 33.16 22.39
N GLY A 191 13.73 32.62 22.14
CA GLY A 191 14.99 33.09 22.75
C GLY A 191 15.27 34.56 22.44
N SER A 192 15.08 34.98 21.20
CA SER A 192 15.27 36.37 20.77
C SER A 192 14.27 37.33 21.43
N VAL A 193 12.98 36.94 21.51
CA VAL A 193 11.94 37.73 22.20
C VAL A 193 12.28 37.89 23.68
N VAL A 194 12.70 36.82 24.36
CA VAL A 194 13.11 36.88 25.77
C VAL A 194 14.33 37.79 25.95
N TYR A 195 15.32 37.68 25.06
CA TYR A 195 16.51 38.53 25.08
C TYR A 195 16.16 40.03 24.97
N VAL A 196 15.35 40.40 23.97
CA VAL A 196 14.92 41.79 23.75
C VAL A 196 14.10 42.32 24.93
N ARG A 197 13.14 41.54 25.44
CA ARG A 197 12.33 41.94 26.60
C ARG A 197 13.16 42.15 27.87
N ARG A 198 14.23 41.37 28.06
CA ARG A 198 15.15 41.58 29.20
C ARG A 198 16.00 42.83 29.05
N ARG A 199 16.44 43.16 27.83
CA ARG A 199 17.20 44.40 27.57
C ARG A 199 16.36 45.66 27.73
N LEU A 200 15.10 45.64 27.32
CA LEU A 200 14.20 46.80 27.42
C LEU A 200 13.71 47.09 28.86
N LYS A 201 13.94 46.17 29.81
CA LYS A 201 13.65 46.38 31.24
C LYS A 201 14.85 46.89 32.06
N LYS A 202 16.03 46.99 31.46
CA LYS A 202 17.19 47.71 32.01
C LYS A 202 17.23 49.11 31.42
#